data_AF-A0A226WRK5-F1
#
_entry.id   AF-A0A226WRK5-F1
#
_cell.length_a   1.000
_cell.length_b   1.000
_cell.length_c   1.000
_cell.angle_alpha   90.00
_cell.angle_beta   90.00
_cell.angle_gamma   90.00
#
_symmetry.space_group_name_H-M   'P 1'
#
loop_
_entity.id
_entity.type
_entity.pdbx_description
1 polymer ?
#
loop_
_entity_poly.entity_id
_entity_poly.type
_entity_poly.pdbx_seq_one_letter_code
_entity_poly.pdbx_strand_id
1 'polypeptide(L)' 'MSADSNVFIERLWRSVKYEEIYLKAYESVGQARQSIANYLTWYNQQRPHSSLSDKTPDEAYFAMLPAMKTAA' A
#
# COMPACT_ATOMS: atom_id res chain seq x y z
N MET A 1 -1.91 12.55 -13.04
CA MET A 1 -1.69 12.17 -11.63
C MET A 1 -2.12 13.33 -10.76
N SER A 2 -3.13 13.15 -9.89
CA SER A 2 -3.56 14.21 -8.96
C SER A 2 -2.56 14.34 -7.81
N ALA A 3 -2.49 15.52 -7.19
CA ALA A 3 -1.65 15.77 -6.02
C ALA A 3 -1.93 14.78 -4.87
N ASP A 4 -3.19 14.36 -4.73
CA ASP A 4 -3.62 13.39 -3.71
C ASP A 4 -2.96 12.01 -3.90
N SER A 5 -2.79 11.59 -5.16
CA SER A 5 -2.13 10.31 -5.48
C SER A 5 -0.69 10.30 -4.98
N ASN A 6 0.02 11.43 -5.07
CA ASN A 6 1.42 11.52 -4.64
C ASN A 6 1.55 11.38 -3.11
N VAL A 7 0.67 12.04 -2.35
CA VAL A 7 0.68 11.96 -0.87
C VAL A 7 0.43 10.53 -0.38
N PHE A 8 -0.47 9.78 -1.04
CA PHE A 8 -0.69 8.37 -0.72
C PHE A 8 0.54 7.50 -0.99
N ILE A 9 1.19 7.68 -2.14
CA ILE A 9 2.40 6.94 -2.50
C ILE A 9 3.54 7.25 -1.53
N GLU A 10 3.74 8.51 -1.15
CA GLU A 10 4.77 8.90 -0.17
C GLU A 10 4.54 8.26 1.20
N ARG A 11 3.28 8.22 1.67
CA ARG A 11 2.93 7.57 2.94
C ARG A 11 3.16 6.06 2.89
N LEU A 12 2.75 5.41 1.80
CA LEU A 12 3.03 3.99 1.56
C LEU A 12 4.53 3.72 1.61
N TRP A 13 5.33 4.52 0.88
CA TRP A 13 6.77 4.31 0.82
C TRP A 13 7.46 4.57 2.16
N ARG A 14 6.94 5.48 2.98
CA ARG A 14 7.41 5.62 4.35
C ARG A 14 7.18 4.34 5.14
N SER A 15 5.97 3.78 5.14
CA SER A 15 5.67 2.53 5.85
C SER A 15 6.54 1.37 5.39
N VAL A 16 6.66 1.10 4.08
CA VAL A 16 7.48 -0.04 3.60
C VAL A 16 8.95 0.12 4.03
N LYS A 17 9.52 1.33 3.97
CA LYS A 17 10.91 1.54 4.41
C LYS A 17 11.11 1.20 5.88
N TYR A 18 10.26 1.73 6.76
CA TYR A 18 10.44 1.56 8.21
C TYR A 18 9.97 0.21 8.74
N GLU A 19 8.89 -0.34 8.20
CA GLU A 19 8.26 -1.55 8.72
C GLU A 19 8.86 -2.83 8.09
N GLU A 20 9.41 -2.74 6.87
CA GLU A 20 9.86 -3.92 6.10
C GLU A 20 11.34 -3.87 5.70
N ILE A 21 11.85 -2.73 5.21
CA ILE A 21 13.21 -2.68 4.66
C ILE A 21 14.27 -2.45 5.74
N TYR A 22 14.09 -1.45 6.61
CA TYR A 22 15.12 -1.06 7.59
C TYR A 22 15.30 -2.05 8.74
N LEU A 23 14.31 -2.92 8.97
CA LEU A 23 14.35 -3.92 10.03
C LEU A 23 14.94 -5.27 9.59
N LYS A 24 15.16 -5.47 8.28
CA LYS A 24 15.52 -6.77 7.72
C LYS A 24 16.89 -6.74 7.06
N ALA A 25 17.72 -7.72 7.42
CA ALA A 25 18.95 -8.02 6.71
C ALA A 25 18.66 -9.09 5.65
N TYR A 26 18.37 -8.67 4.42
CA TYR A 26 18.15 -9.60 3.32
C TYR A 26 19.48 -10.21 2.86
N GLU A 27 19.51 -11.53 2.74
CA GLU A 27 20.64 -12.29 2.23
C GLU A 27 20.76 -12.20 0.70
N SER A 28 19.65 -11.91 0.02
CA SER A 28 19.61 -11.73 -1.43
C SER A 28 18.51 -10.79 -1.90
N VAL A 29 18.67 -10.28 -3.13
CA VAL A 29 17.62 -9.50 -3.82
C VAL A 29 16.33 -10.31 -4.00
N GLY A 30 16.44 -11.62 -4.20
CA GLY A 30 15.28 -12.52 -4.33
C GLY A 30 14.46 -12.56 -3.04
N GLN A 31 15.14 -12.69 -1.89
CA GLN A 31 14.51 -12.66 -0.58
C GLN A 31 13.86 -11.29 -0.32
N ALA A 32 14.56 -10.19 -0.62
CA ALA A 32 14.01 -8.84 -0.48
C ALA A 32 12.73 -8.66 -1.30
N ARG A 33 12.72 -9.10 -2.57
CA ARG A 33 11.54 -9.02 -3.44
C ARG A 33 10.36 -9.81 -2.88
N GLN A 34 10.57 -11.05 -2.45
CA GLN A 34 9.49 -11.87 -1.90
C GLN A 34 8.92 -11.26 -0.62
N SER A 35 9.80 -10.78 0.26
CA SER A 35 9.42 -10.20 1.54
C SER A 35 8.62 -8.89 1.35
N ILE A 36 9.08 -8.01 0.46
CA ILE A 36 8.36 -6.77 0.09
C ILE A 36 7.02 -7.09 -0.58
N ALA A 37 6.95 -8.08 -1.47
CA ALA A 37 5.69 -8.50 -2.11
C ALA A 37 4.67 -9.00 -1.08
N ASN A 38 5.12 -9.81 -0.11
CA ASN A 38 4.27 -10.28 0.99
C ASN A 38 3.78 -9.11 1.84
N TYR A 39 4.67 -8.18 2.19
CA TYR A 39 4.32 -6.98 2.95
C TYR A 39 3.26 -6.13 2.22
N LEU A 40 3.44 -5.89 0.92
CA LEU A 40 2.48 -5.11 0.13
C LEU A 40 1.12 -5.81 0.03
N THR A 41 1.10 -7.13 -0.11
CA THR A 41 -0.14 -7.92 -0.12
C THR A 41 -0.88 -7.76 1.20
N TRP A 42 -0.19 -7.91 2.34
CA TRP A 42 -0.77 -7.69 3.66
C TRP A 42 -1.25 -6.25 3.86
N TYR A 43 -0.43 -5.26 3.48
CA TYR A 43 -0.76 -3.84 3.60
C TYR A 43 -2.05 -3.50 2.84
N ASN A 44 -2.20 -4.01 1.62
CA ASN A 44 -3.35 -3.72 0.77
C ASN A 44 -4.63 -4.46 1.17
N GLN A 45 -4.51 -5.69 1.68
CA GLN A 45 -5.67 -6.59 1.85
C GLN A 45 -6.11 -6.77 3.30
N GLN A 46 -5.23 -6.52 4.27
CA GLN A 46 -5.46 -6.94 5.66
C GLN A 46 -5.25 -5.82 6.66
N ARG A 47 -4.49 -4.77 6.32
CA ARG A 47 -4.24 -3.66 7.23
C ARG A 47 -5.36 -2.63 7.16
N PRO A 48 -6.15 -2.41 8.23
CA PRO A 48 -7.09 -1.30 8.30
C PRO A 48 -6.33 0.02 8.48
N HIS A 49 -6.81 1.07 7.81
CA HIS A 49 -6.24 2.41 7.93
C HIS A 49 -7.29 3.40 8.44
N SER A 50 -6.99 4.10 9.53
CA SER A 50 -7.88 5.11 10.10
C SER A 50 -8.22 6.25 9.13
N SER A 51 -7.29 6.62 8.25
CA SER A 51 -7.54 7.59 7.17
C SER A 51 -8.50 7.07 6.09
N LEU A 52 -8.79 5.77 6.07
CA LEU A 52 -9.73 5.10 5.17
C LEU A 52 -10.97 4.61 5.94
N SER A 53 -11.30 5.21 7.09
CA SER A 53 -12.41 4.76 7.95
C SER A 53 -12.27 3.29 8.36
N ASP A 54 -11.05 2.90 8.72
CA ASP A 54 -10.65 1.55 9.14
C ASP A 54 -10.83 0.47 8.06
N LYS A 55 -10.97 0.88 6.80
CA LYS A 55 -10.90 -0.01 5.63
C LYS A 55 -9.48 -0.26 5.19
N THR A 56 -9.29 -1.34 4.44
CA THR A 56 -8.04 -1.63 3.74
C THR A 56 -7.93 -0.81 2.45
N PRO A 57 -6.72 -0.62 1.90
CA PRO A 57 -6.55 0.06 0.62
C PRO A 57 -7.32 -0.59 -0.53
N ASP A 58 -7.38 -1.93 -0.58
CA ASP A 58 -8.15 -2.65 -1.60
C ASP A 58 -9.65 -2.35 -1.45
N GLU A 59 -10.20 -2.43 -0.24
CA GLU A 59 -11.61 -2.11 0.02
C GLU A 59 -11.98 -0.69 -0.42
N ALA A 60 -11.11 0.29 -0.13
CA ALA A 60 -11.31 1.67 -0.53
C ALA A 60 -11.27 1.82 -2.07
N TYR A 61 -10.29 1.20 -2.73
CA TYR A 61 -10.14 1.26 -4.18
C TYR A 61 -11.32 0.60 -4.91
N PHE A 62 -11.73 -0.60 -4.50
CA PHE A 62 -12.85 -1.31 -5.11
C PHE A 62 -14.20 -0.62 -4.87
N ALA A 63 -14.37 0.05 -3.73
CA ALA A 63 -15.55 0.88 -3.49
C ALA A 63 -15.59 2.13 -4.39
N MET A 64 -14.44 2.69 -4.77
CA MET A 64 -14.32 3.87 -5.63
C MET A 64 -14.36 3.58 -7.13
N LEU A 65 -14.08 2.33 -7.54
CA LEU A 65 -14.04 1.90 -8.93
C LEU A 65 -15.33 2.21 -9.74
N PRO A 66 -16.55 2.00 -9.22
CA PRO A 66 -17.78 2.39 -9.92
C PRO A 66 -17.91 3.91 -10.13
N ALA A 67 -17.45 4.71 -9.17
CA ALA A 67 -17.48 6.17 -9.25
C ALA A 67 -16.48 6.71 -10.28
N MET A 68 -15.29 6.11 -10.38
CA MET A 68 -14.30 6.45 -11.40
C MET A 68 -14.78 6.13 -12.82
N LYS A 69 -15.51 5.03 -13.02
CA LYS A 69 -16.08 4.68 -14.34
C LYS A 69 -17.18 5.63 -14.81
N THR A 70 -17.87 6.29 -13.89
CA THR A 70 -18.96 7.23 -14.21
C THR A 70 -18.44 8.65 -14.49
N ALA A 71 -17.23 8.96 -14.03
CA ALA A 71 -16.59 10.27 -14.18
C ALA A 71 -15.61 10.35 -15.37
N ALA A 72 -15.55 9.30 -16.22
CA ALA A 72 -14.65 9.17 -17.36
C ALA A 72 -15.38 9.32 -18.70
#